data_AF-A0A1G9E2I5-F1
#
_entry.id   AF-A0A1G9E2I5-F1
#
_cell.length_a   1.000
_cell.length_b   1.000
_cell.length_c   1.000
_cell.angle_alpha   90.00
_cell.angle_beta   90.00
_cell.angle_gamma   90.00
#
_symmetry.space_group_name_H-M   'P 1'
#
loop_
_entity.id
_entity.type
_entity.pdbx_description
1 polymer ?
#
loop_
_entity_poly.entity_id
_entity_poly.type
_entity_poly.pdbx_seq_one_letter_code
_entity_poly.pdbx_strand_id
1 'polypeptide(L)'
;MPCYRCGARQTDPVRGASPWQRGVRDEAQVLICPDCQRLHDLDLDSCGTCGSTALICRLGEVECRSCGAVRLARSDDTAATDRAETAARPASAPGLSAEVEAALNRVLGRA
;
A
#
# COMPACT_ATOMS: atom_id res chain seq x y z
N MET A 1 12.24 -5.31 -6.81
CA MET A 1 12.55 -4.07 -6.07
C MET A 1 13.97 -4.16 -5.54
N PRO A 2 14.83 -3.16 -5.80
CA PRO A 2 16.13 -3.06 -5.13
C PRO A 2 15.99 -2.66 -3.66
N CYS A 3 17.09 -2.73 -2.91
CA CYS A 3 17.18 -2.14 -1.58
C CYS A 3 16.92 -0.63 -1.68
N TYR A 4 16.04 -0.10 -0.82
CA TYR A 4 15.68 1.33 -0.88
C TYR A 4 16.88 2.24 -0.58
N ARG A 5 17.84 1.77 0.24
CA ARG A 5 18.98 2.58 0.71
C ARG A 5 20.15 2.56 -0.27
N CYS A 6 20.60 1.39 -0.72
CA CYS A 6 21.81 1.26 -1.55
C CYS A 6 21.55 0.83 -3.00
N GLY A 7 20.30 0.53 -3.38
CA GLY A 7 19.96 0.09 -4.73
C GLY A 7 20.36 -1.35 -5.07
N ALA A 8 20.98 -2.10 -4.15
CA ALA A 8 21.33 -3.51 -4.36
C ALA A 8 20.10 -4.31 -4.80
N ARG A 9 20.26 -5.26 -5.72
CA ARG A 9 19.17 -6.13 -6.17
C ARG A 9 19.22 -7.45 -5.44
N GLN A 10 18.06 -7.98 -5.05
CA GLN A 10 17.97 -9.33 -4.53
C GLN A 10 18.41 -10.32 -5.62
N THR A 11 19.43 -11.10 -5.32
CA THR A 11 19.78 -12.29 -6.10
C THR A 11 18.86 -13.43 -5.68
N ASP A 12 18.66 -14.41 -6.57
CA ASP A 12 17.79 -15.55 -6.31
C ASP A 12 18.16 -16.21 -4.97
N PRO A 13 17.25 -16.24 -3.98
CA PRO A 13 17.55 -16.86 -2.71
C PRO A 13 17.77 -18.36 -2.92
N VAL A 14 18.93 -18.87 -2.50
CA VAL A 14 19.05 -20.31 -2.25
C VAL A 14 17.95 -20.75 -1.27
N ARG A 15 17.37 -21.92 -1.53
CA ARG A 15 16.20 -22.50 -0.84
C ARG A 15 16.15 -22.11 0.65
N GLY A 16 15.09 -21.40 1.07
CA GLY A 16 14.91 -20.98 2.45
C GLY A 16 14.26 -19.60 2.60
N ALA A 17 14.26 -19.08 3.83
CA ALA A 17 13.80 -17.72 4.10
C ALA A 17 14.77 -16.71 3.50
N SER A 18 14.24 -15.67 2.86
CA SER A 18 15.07 -14.59 2.33
C SER A 18 15.75 -13.82 3.47
N PRO A 19 17.05 -13.52 3.40
CA PRO A 19 17.73 -12.69 4.39
C PRO A 19 17.38 -11.19 4.24
N TRP A 20 16.55 -10.84 3.25
CA TRP A 20 16.10 -9.47 3.03
C TRP A 20 14.92 -9.13 3.92
N GLN A 21 15.05 -8.05 4.68
CA GLN A 21 13.98 -7.51 5.50
C GLN A 21 13.00 -6.71 4.63
N ARG A 22 11.74 -6.76 5.03
CA ARG A 22 10.65 -5.94 4.52
C ARG A 22 10.30 -4.88 5.56
N GLY A 23 10.03 -3.67 5.11
CA GLY A 23 9.52 -2.57 5.93
C GLY A 23 8.64 -1.65 5.09
N VAL A 24 8.13 -0.60 5.70
CA VAL A 24 7.33 0.43 5.02
C VAL A 24 8.04 1.77 5.18
N ARG A 25 8.07 2.57 4.13
CA ARG A 25 8.57 3.94 4.13
C ARG A 25 7.68 4.79 3.23
N ASP A 26 7.22 5.92 3.74
CA ASP A 26 6.29 6.79 3.03
C ASP A 26 5.09 5.99 2.52
N GLU A 27 4.52 5.13 3.38
CA GLU A 27 3.38 4.26 3.06
C GLU A 27 3.65 3.17 1.99
N ALA A 28 4.86 3.10 1.44
CA ALA A 28 5.23 2.14 0.41
C ALA A 28 6.03 0.95 0.98
N GLN A 29 5.74 -0.25 0.46
CA GLN A 29 6.51 -1.45 0.81
C GLN A 29 7.92 -1.36 0.23
N VAL A 30 8.93 -1.42 1.11
CA VAL A 30 10.35 -1.41 0.73
C VAL A 30 11.07 -2.70 1.12
N LEU A 31 12.21 -2.94 0.46
CA LEU A 31 13.15 -4.01 0.77
C LEU A 31 14.46 -3.43 1.33
N ILE A 32 15.06 -4.13 2.29
CA ILE A 32 16.34 -3.77 2.89
C ILE A 32 17.32 -4.95 2.74
N CYS A 33 18.48 -4.71 2.11
CA CYS A 33 19.49 -5.75 1.97
C CYS A 33 20.16 -6.06 3.33
N PRO A 34 20.74 -7.25 3.50
CA PRO A 34 21.39 -7.65 4.76
C PRO A 34 22.46 -6.66 5.24
N ASP A 35 23.18 -6.02 4.34
CA ASP A 35 24.21 -5.04 4.69
C ASP A 35 23.61 -3.76 5.26
N CYS A 36 22.55 -3.24 4.62
CA CYS A 36 21.84 -2.07 5.12
C CYS A 36 21.04 -2.34 6.39
N GLN A 37 20.61 -3.58 6.65
CA GLN A 37 19.94 -3.95 7.91
C GLN A 37 20.86 -3.82 9.13
N ARG A 38 22.18 -3.99 8.95
CA ARG A 38 23.16 -3.84 10.05
C ARG A 38 23.47 -2.37 10.35
N LEU A 39 23.14 -1.46 9.43
CA LEU A 39 23.29 -0.03 9.64
C LEU A 39 22.16 0.47 10.54
N HIS A 40 22.51 1.44 11.37
CA HIS A 40 21.56 2.13 12.22
C HIS A 40 20.79 3.15 11.36
N ASP A 41 19.68 3.66 11.87
CA ASP A 41 18.93 4.78 11.27
C ASP A 41 18.34 4.46 9.89
N LEU A 42 17.61 3.36 9.79
CA LEU A 42 16.72 3.13 8.66
C LEU A 42 15.49 4.02 8.82
N ASP A 43 15.21 4.83 7.81
CA ASP A 43 14.04 5.70 7.72
C ASP A 43 12.81 4.87 7.34
N LEU A 44 12.24 4.20 8.35
CA LEU A 44 11.07 3.34 8.22
C LEU A 44 9.91 3.88 9.05
N ASP A 45 8.71 3.71 8.52
CA ASP A 45 7.48 3.95 9.25
C ASP A 45 7.45 3.03 10.48
N SER A 46 6.92 3.55 11.58
CA SER A 46 6.72 2.80 12.82
C SER A 46 5.24 2.65 13.14
N CYS A 47 4.89 1.57 13.83
CA CYS A 47 3.55 1.35 14.31
C CYS A 47 3.20 2.39 15.38
N GLY A 48 2.15 3.18 15.16
CA GLY A 48 1.65 4.13 16.16
C GLY A 48 1.19 3.50 17.48
N THR A 49 0.92 2.19 17.50
CA THR A 49 0.46 1.46 18.69
C THR A 49 1.62 0.90 19.54
N CYS A 50 2.64 0.32 18.90
CA CYS A 50 3.71 -0.39 19.62
C CYS A 50 5.14 0.02 19.24
N GLY A 51 5.32 0.99 18.34
CA GLY A 51 6.62 1.50 17.89
C GLY A 51 7.41 0.56 16.96
N SER A 52 6.92 -0.65 16.69
CA SER A 52 7.61 -1.61 15.81
C SER A 52 7.66 -1.12 14.36
N THR A 53 8.80 -1.33 13.69
CA THR A 53 9.00 -1.09 12.25
C THR A 53 8.72 -2.32 11.39
N ALA A 54 8.27 -3.43 12.01
CA ALA A 54 7.87 -4.65 11.31
C ALA A 54 6.50 -4.48 10.64
N LEU A 55 6.43 -3.59 9.66
CA LEU A 55 5.22 -3.22 8.93
C LEU A 55 5.20 -3.88 7.54
N ILE A 56 3.99 -4.18 7.06
CA ILE A 56 3.73 -4.67 5.71
C ILE A 56 2.66 -3.77 5.08
N CYS A 57 2.88 -3.34 3.83
CA CYS A 57 1.88 -2.63 3.05
C CYS A 57 1.30 -3.54 1.95
N ARG A 58 -0.03 -3.70 1.93
CA ARG A 58 -0.78 -4.52 0.95
C ARG A 58 -2.10 -3.86 0.63
N LEU A 59 -2.41 -3.74 -0.66
CA LEU A 59 -3.73 -3.28 -1.14
C LEU A 59 -4.22 -1.95 -0.52
N GLY A 60 -3.31 -1.04 -0.18
CA GLY A 60 -3.66 0.24 0.46
C GLY A 60 -3.82 0.17 1.98
N GLU A 61 -3.44 -0.92 2.62
CA GLU A 61 -3.40 -1.06 4.08
C GLU A 61 -1.97 -1.32 4.56
N VAL A 62 -1.64 -0.79 5.74
CA VAL A 62 -0.41 -1.06 6.47
C VAL A 62 -0.73 -1.84 7.74
N GLU A 63 -0.18 -3.05 7.84
CA GLU A 63 -0.33 -3.96 8.97
C GLU A 63 0.98 -4.05 9.77
N CYS A 64 0.88 -3.96 11.10
CA CYS A 64 1.98 -4.23 12.01
C CYS A 64 2.06 -5.71 12.36
N ARG A 65 3.14 -6.39 12.00
CA ARG A 65 3.33 -7.81 12.33
C ARG A 65 3.56 -8.10 13.81
N SER A 66 3.94 -7.09 14.60
CA SER A 66 4.25 -7.27 16.02
C SER A 66 3.00 -7.23 16.90
N CYS A 67 2.02 -6.38 16.59
CA CYS A 67 0.81 -6.23 17.40
C CYS A 67 -0.50 -6.47 16.63
N GLY A 68 -0.46 -6.62 15.32
CA GLY A 68 -1.63 -6.82 14.46
C GLY A 68 -2.42 -5.55 14.14
N ALA A 69 -1.98 -4.37 14.57
CA ALA A 69 -2.66 -3.11 14.23
C ALA A 69 -2.63 -2.87 12.72
N VAL A 70 -3.78 -2.54 12.14
CA VAL A 70 -3.96 -2.23 10.72
C VAL A 70 -4.41 -0.77 10.57
N ARG A 71 -3.85 -0.07 9.58
CA ARG A 71 -4.26 1.28 9.19
C ARG A 71 -4.33 1.41 7.68
N LEU A 72 -5.14 2.33 7.17
CA LEU A 72 -5.12 2.69 5.75
C LEU A 72 -3.78 3.38 5.42
N ALA A 73 -3.15 2.97 4.32
CA ALA A 73 -2.03 3.68 3.74
C ALA A 73 -2.53 5.04 3.24
N ARG A 74 -1.77 6.11 3.48
CA ARG A 74 -2.11 7.41 2.92
C ARG A 74 -1.82 7.37 1.43
N SER A 75 -2.88 7.38 0.63
CA SER A 75 -2.75 7.70 -0.78
C SER A 75 -2.40 9.19 -0.87
N ASP A 76 -1.42 9.58 -1.70
CA ASP A 76 -1.17 11.01 -2.00
C ASP A 76 -2.43 11.74 -2.51
N ASP A 77 -3.44 10.99 -2.94
CA ASP A 77 -4.78 11.47 -3.28
C ASP A 77 -5.49 12.22 -2.13
N THR A 78 -5.09 11.95 -0.87
CA THR A 78 -5.66 12.62 0.31
C THR A 78 -5.12 14.04 0.51
N ALA A 79 -3.92 14.36 0.01
CA ALA A 79 -3.41 15.73 0.02
C ALA A 79 -4.16 16.66 -0.94
N ALA A 80 -4.88 16.10 -1.92
CA ALA A 80 -5.83 16.83 -2.75
C ALA A 80 -7.18 17.04 -2.06
N THR A 81 -7.56 16.21 -1.07
CA THR A 81 -8.89 16.28 -0.44
C THR A 81 -9.01 17.39 0.61
N ASP A 82 -7.93 17.71 1.35
CA ASP A 82 -7.93 18.83 2.30
C ASP A 82 -7.90 20.21 1.62
N ARG A 83 -7.51 20.27 0.34
CA ARG A 83 -7.68 21.47 -0.52
C ARG A 83 -8.97 21.46 -1.34
N ALA A 84 -9.69 20.33 -1.37
CA ALA A 84 -10.93 20.14 -2.12
C ALA A 84 -12.20 20.14 -1.26
N GLU A 85 -12.11 20.40 0.05
CA GLU A 85 -13.32 20.70 0.83
C GLU A 85 -13.95 22.07 0.44
N THR A 86 -13.25 22.86 -0.40
CA THR A 86 -13.82 24.03 -1.11
C THR A 86 -14.02 23.81 -2.62
N ALA A 87 -13.69 22.64 -3.17
CA ALA A 87 -13.85 22.33 -4.59
C ALA A 87 -14.51 20.97 -4.79
N ALA A 88 -15.84 21.02 -4.94
CA ALA A 88 -16.74 19.99 -5.47
C ALA A 88 -16.08 18.66 -5.89
N ARG A 89 -16.32 17.61 -5.09
CA ARG A 89 -16.18 16.20 -5.51
C ARG A 89 -16.79 16.03 -6.91
N PRO A 90 -16.10 15.47 -7.93
CA PRO A 90 -16.83 14.93 -9.06
C PRO A 90 -17.61 13.75 -8.48
N ALA A 91 -18.93 13.87 -8.48
CA ALA A 91 -19.80 12.78 -8.13
C ALA A 91 -19.38 11.56 -8.95
N SER A 92 -19.11 10.44 -8.26
CA SER A 92 -19.11 9.10 -8.84
C SER A 92 -20.28 9.03 -9.84
N ALA A 93 -19.98 8.88 -11.13
CA ALA A 93 -20.93 9.06 -12.22
C ALA A 93 -22.28 8.38 -11.89
N PRO A 94 -23.34 9.15 -11.58
CA PRO A 94 -24.63 8.55 -11.29
C PRO A 94 -25.17 7.94 -12.58
N GLY A 95 -25.29 6.61 -12.64
CA GLY A 95 -25.89 5.93 -13.80
C GLY A 95 -25.30 4.58 -14.17
N LEU A 96 -24.12 4.21 -13.68
CA LEU A 96 -23.46 2.94 -14.05
C LEU A 96 -24.37 1.72 -13.79
N SER A 97 -25.06 1.69 -12.65
CA SER A 97 -26.00 0.61 -12.33
C SER A 97 -27.16 0.51 -13.34
N ALA A 98 -27.69 1.65 -13.79
CA ALA A 98 -28.79 1.70 -14.76
C ALA A 98 -28.32 1.30 -16.18
N GLU A 99 -27.10 1.68 -16.56
CA GLU A 99 -26.49 1.28 -17.82
C GLU A 99 -26.24 -0.24 -17.88
N VAL A 100 -25.75 -0.81 -16.76
CA VAL A 100 -25.54 -2.26 -16.63
C VAL A 100 -26.87 -3.00 -16.67
N GLU A 101 -27.90 -2.52 -15.96
CA GLU A 101 -29.24 -3.11 -15.99
C GLU A 101 -29.84 -3.10 -17.42
N ALA A 102 -29.73 -1.97 -18.13
CA ALA A 102 -30.18 -1.85 -19.51
C ALA A 102 -29.40 -2.77 -20.48
N ALA A 103 -28.12 -3.03 -20.22
CA ALA A 103 -27.34 -4.00 -20.99
C ALA A 103 -27.78 -5.44 -20.70
N LEU A 104 -28.02 -5.78 -19.44
CA LEU A 104 -28.49 -7.11 -19.04
C LEU A 104 -29.88 -7.43 -19.61
N ASN A 105 -30.81 -6.48 -19.61
CA ASN A 105 -32.14 -6.67 -20.19
C ASN A 105 -32.10 -6.95 -21.70
N ARG A 106 -31.16 -6.33 -22.43
CA ARG A 106 -30.92 -6.60 -23.87
C ARG A 106 -30.37 -8.01 -24.11
N VAL A 107 -29.45 -8.50 -23.27
CA VAL A 107 -28.86 -9.84 -23.39
C VAL A 107 -29.86 -10.94 -23.00
N LEU A 108 -30.69 -10.68 -21.99
CA LEU A 108 -31.66 -11.65 -21.46
C LEU A 108 -33.01 -11.64 -22.19
N GLY A 109 -33.19 -10.76 -23.19
CA GLY A 109 -34.41 -10.68 -23.99
C GLY A 109 -35.65 -10.26 -23.19
N ARG A 110 -35.48 -9.42 -22.16
CA ARG A 110 -36.57 -8.96 -21.27
C ARG A 110 -37.12 -7.58 -21.66
N ALA A 111 -36.89 -7.15 -22.90
CA ALA A 111 -37.31 -5.85 -23.43
C ALA A 111 -38.71 -5.90 -24.05
#